data_AF-Q26EG6-F1
#
_entry.id   AF-Q26EG6-F1
#
_cell.length_a   1.000
_cell.length_b   1.000
_cell.length_c   1.000
_cell.angle_alpha   90.00
_cell.angle_beta   90.00
_cell.angle_gamma   90.00
#
_symmetry.space_group_name_H-M   'P 1'
#
loop_
_entity.id
_entity.type
_entity.pdbx_description
1 polymer ?
#
loop_
_entity_poly.entity_id
_entity_poly.type
_entity_poly.pdbx_seq_one_letter_code
_entity_poly.pdbx_strand_id
1 'polypeptide(L)'
;MKFHKSLLTILCFLFSVIAISQNEFQRKLLNDNYSWNNSSQNERNKYYFGIDSLNLSTSEYHFRYEKSSQIIDLYSDNGIDFKGRIINIIQENKTVKTDYGKDSRAFNYLFEKKEISNSEATKAGQLILTEKSYSIPTDSLINNWSFGWTDCGAITFDYKVKTSFHHKSYTCAKNQKDSLDFVIKIKKTTDTLQEILGLKESYDNFTSRLPKGKSYTIDGWINMYIMTDKQSEGWRNGKPIRDYKKSIKDTIDNYLEFKLNELIPNSTELNCYDDYSLTFSKNGKLKNMKVDMGFWERLSDKDYKKCKRILKKAFREIRIDFVDPKHEFYRELSFGQKGIYIYDRTIY
;
A
#
# COMPACT_ATOMS: atom_id res chain seq x y z
N MET A 1 43.37 52.82 5.47
CA MET A 1 42.37 52.33 4.49
C MET A 1 42.39 50.80 4.40
N LYS A 2 41.98 50.08 5.46
CA LYS A 2 41.94 48.59 5.50
C LYS A 2 41.00 48.12 6.62
N PHE A 3 39.68 48.29 6.50
CA PHE A 3 38.73 47.66 7.47
C PHE A 3 37.33 47.35 6.91
N HIS A 4 37.10 47.42 5.60
CA HIS A 4 35.77 47.20 5.02
C HIS A 4 35.58 45.94 4.16
N LYS A 5 36.61 45.10 3.98
CA LYS A 5 36.48 43.86 3.17
C LYS A 5 36.16 42.60 3.98
N SER A 6 36.27 42.61 5.30
CA SER A 6 36.08 41.39 6.12
C SER A 6 34.66 41.18 6.66
N LEU A 7 33.80 42.22 6.67
CA LEU A 7 32.44 42.10 7.20
C LEU A 7 31.45 41.50 6.19
N LEU A 8 31.71 41.67 4.89
CA LEU A 8 30.80 41.22 3.83
C LEU A 8 30.81 39.69 3.64
N THR A 9 31.95 39.04 3.88
CA THR A 9 32.11 37.58 3.71
C THR A 9 31.45 36.79 4.83
N ILE A 10 31.37 37.34 6.04
CA ILE A 10 30.68 36.71 7.18
C ILE A 10 29.15 36.83 7.02
N LEU A 11 28.67 37.92 6.42
CA LEU A 11 27.24 38.07 6.11
C LEU A 11 26.78 37.07 5.04
N CYS A 12 27.59 36.80 4.02
CA CYS A 12 27.26 35.78 3.00
C CYS A 12 27.23 34.34 3.55
N PHE A 13 28.01 34.02 4.60
CA PHE A 13 27.97 32.70 5.24
C PHE A 13 26.75 32.51 6.18
N LEU A 14 26.20 33.59 6.72
CA LEU A 14 24.99 33.53 7.57
C LEU A 14 23.70 33.48 6.74
N PHE A 15 23.71 33.98 5.49
CA PHE A 15 22.57 33.83 4.58
C PHE A 15 22.50 32.47 3.87
N SER A 16 23.54 31.64 3.92
CA SER A 16 23.52 30.28 3.37
C SER A 16 22.98 29.20 4.33
N VAL A 17 22.61 29.54 5.57
CA VAL A 17 22.02 28.59 6.53
C VAL A 17 20.47 28.64 6.53
N ILE A 18 19.87 29.60 5.82
CA ILE A 18 18.43 29.69 5.64
C ILE A 18 18.07 29.12 4.26
N ALA A 19 18.06 27.79 4.10
CA ALA A 19 17.24 27.07 3.10
C ALA A 19 17.53 25.57 3.05
N ILE A 20 17.57 24.87 4.18
CA ILE A 20 17.18 23.44 4.22
C ILE A 20 16.33 23.22 5.48
N SER A 21 15.24 23.96 5.62
CA SER A 21 14.08 23.39 6.30
C SER A 21 13.48 22.39 5.31
N GLN A 22 14.10 21.21 5.20
CA GLN A 22 13.34 20.06 4.74
C GLN A 22 12.21 19.93 5.75
N ASN A 23 10.97 20.16 5.33
CA ASN A 23 9.79 19.90 6.15
C ASN A 23 9.92 18.47 6.69
N GLU A 24 10.36 18.34 7.94
CA GLU A 24 10.47 17.06 8.61
C GLU A 24 9.06 16.49 8.76
N PHE A 25 8.92 15.20 8.47
CA PHE A 25 7.66 14.51 8.69
C PHE A 25 7.24 14.63 10.15
N GLN A 26 5.98 14.97 10.37
CA GLN A 26 5.39 14.81 11.70
C GLN A 26 5.13 13.33 11.94
N ARG A 27 5.37 12.88 13.17
CA ARG A 27 5.22 11.49 13.58
C ARG A 27 4.29 11.37 14.76
N LYS A 28 3.34 10.43 14.69
CA LYS A 28 2.47 10.11 15.81
C LYS A 28 2.32 8.61 15.98
N LEU A 29 2.74 8.09 17.15
CA LEU A 29 2.61 6.67 17.48
C LEU A 29 1.13 6.26 17.44
N LEU A 30 0.87 5.06 16.93
CA LEU A 30 -0.46 4.48 16.98
C LEU A 30 -0.87 4.22 18.43
N ASN A 31 -2.15 4.45 18.69
CA ASN A 31 -2.76 4.29 20.00
C ASN A 31 -4.07 3.51 19.83
N ASP A 32 -4.23 2.41 20.55
CA ASP A 32 -5.38 1.52 20.43
C ASP A 32 -6.70 2.20 20.80
N ASN A 33 -6.69 3.20 21.68
CA ASN A 33 -7.87 4.00 22.02
C ASN A 33 -8.36 4.85 20.83
N TYR A 34 -7.46 5.16 19.89
CA TYR A 34 -7.74 5.89 18.66
C TYR A 34 -7.64 4.97 17.43
N SER A 35 -7.98 3.69 17.59
CA SER A 35 -8.13 2.74 16.48
C SER A 35 -9.48 2.90 15.77
N TRP A 36 -9.63 2.27 14.62
CA TRP A 36 -10.88 2.30 13.84
C TRP A 36 -12.09 1.72 14.61
N ASN A 37 -11.85 0.78 15.53
CA ASN A 37 -12.86 0.15 16.38
C ASN A 37 -13.25 0.98 17.60
N ASN A 38 -12.33 1.80 18.12
CA ASN A 38 -12.48 2.42 19.44
C ASN A 38 -12.74 3.93 19.39
N SER A 39 -12.76 4.53 18.19
CA SER A 39 -12.93 5.97 18.03
C SER A 39 -13.65 6.31 16.72
N SER A 40 -14.21 7.51 16.64
CA SER A 40 -14.73 8.10 15.41
C SER A 40 -13.61 8.64 14.51
N GLN A 41 -13.90 8.85 13.23
CA GLN A 41 -12.95 9.48 12.29
C GLN A 41 -12.49 10.86 12.77
N ASN A 42 -13.41 11.68 13.31
CA ASN A 42 -13.08 13.01 13.83
C ASN A 42 -12.12 12.95 15.04
N GLU A 43 -12.32 12.01 15.96
CA GLU A 43 -11.41 11.84 17.10
C GLU A 43 -10.02 11.40 16.66
N ARG A 44 -9.93 10.47 15.69
CA ARG A 44 -8.64 10.08 15.08
C ARG A 44 -7.96 11.25 14.40
N ASN A 45 -8.68 11.98 13.56
CA ASN A 45 -8.14 13.13 12.84
C ASN A 45 -7.62 14.21 13.79
N LYS A 46 -8.35 14.46 14.88
CA LYS A 46 -7.90 15.38 15.93
C LYS A 46 -6.65 14.87 16.64
N TYR A 47 -6.65 13.62 17.10
CA TYR A 47 -5.55 13.05 17.87
C TYR A 47 -4.26 12.90 17.05
N TYR A 48 -4.35 12.37 15.82
CA TYR A 48 -3.19 12.07 14.99
C TYR A 48 -2.70 13.29 14.21
N PHE A 49 -3.62 14.10 13.68
CA PHE A 49 -3.30 15.13 12.69
C PHE A 49 -3.62 16.54 13.19
N GLY A 50 -4.18 16.70 14.39
CA GLY A 50 -4.53 18.01 14.94
C GLY A 50 -5.60 18.71 14.11
N ILE A 51 -6.56 17.94 13.59
CA ILE A 51 -7.65 18.41 12.75
C ILE A 51 -8.94 18.36 13.57
N ASP A 52 -9.52 19.52 13.89
CA ASP A 52 -10.79 19.56 14.62
C ASP A 52 -11.99 19.15 13.76
N SER A 53 -13.06 18.73 14.44
CA SER A 53 -14.36 18.48 13.79
C SER A 53 -14.88 19.76 13.15
N LEU A 54 -15.51 19.63 11.98
CA LEU A 54 -16.12 20.76 11.28
C LEU A 54 -17.19 21.45 12.11
N ASN A 55 -17.82 20.74 13.05
CA ASN A 55 -18.83 21.28 13.97
C ASN A 55 -18.26 22.39 14.86
N LEU A 56 -16.94 22.39 15.09
CA LEU A 56 -16.24 23.42 15.87
C LEU A 56 -15.65 24.53 15.00
N SER A 57 -15.80 24.44 13.68
CA SER A 57 -15.29 25.45 12.75
C SER A 57 -15.98 26.79 12.99
N THR A 58 -15.21 27.88 13.05
CA THR A 58 -15.74 29.25 13.11
C THR A 58 -16.15 29.76 11.72
N SER A 59 -15.54 29.27 10.65
CA SER A 59 -15.87 29.69 9.28
C SER A 59 -17.28 29.29 8.87
N GLU A 60 -17.94 30.13 8.08
CA GLU A 60 -19.27 29.86 7.52
C GLU A 60 -19.25 28.66 6.56
N TYR A 61 -18.19 28.54 5.77
CA TYR A 61 -17.97 27.43 4.86
C TYR A 61 -16.71 26.69 5.27
N HIS A 62 -16.83 25.38 5.50
CA HIS A 62 -15.69 24.52 5.77
C HIS A 62 -15.97 23.18 5.11
N PHE A 63 -15.12 22.76 4.18
CA PHE A 63 -15.24 21.49 3.48
C PHE A 63 -14.02 20.64 3.80
N ARG A 64 -14.27 19.39 4.18
CA ARG A 64 -13.25 18.37 4.34
C ARG A 64 -13.48 17.26 3.36
N TYR A 65 -12.47 16.96 2.56
CA TYR A 65 -12.44 15.86 1.63
C TYR A 65 -11.37 14.86 2.05
N GLU A 66 -11.77 13.62 2.32
CA GLU A 66 -10.87 12.54 2.69
C GLU A 66 -10.89 11.45 1.60
N LYS A 67 -9.71 11.17 1.06
CA LYS A 67 -9.48 10.09 0.10
C LYS A 67 -8.04 9.63 0.22
N SER A 68 -7.88 8.32 0.19
CA SER A 68 -6.60 7.63 0.00
C SER A 68 -5.38 8.28 0.65
N SER A 69 -5.35 8.27 1.99
CA SER A 69 -4.22 8.77 2.77
C SER A 69 -3.96 10.28 2.59
N GLN A 70 -4.97 11.03 2.15
CA GLN A 70 -4.97 12.48 2.10
C GLN A 70 -6.24 13.05 2.74
N ILE A 71 -6.07 14.10 3.54
CA ILE A 71 -7.16 14.93 4.07
C ILE A 71 -6.99 16.34 3.52
N ILE A 72 -8.03 16.87 2.90
CA ILE A 72 -8.06 18.22 2.35
C ILE A 72 -9.04 19.02 3.18
N ASP A 73 -8.58 20.09 3.83
CA ASP A 73 -9.41 21.08 4.51
C ASP A 73 -9.47 22.35 3.67
N LEU A 74 -10.67 22.81 3.33
CA LEU A 74 -10.93 24.11 2.69
C LEU A 74 -11.87 24.92 3.58
N TYR A 75 -11.60 26.21 3.80
CA TYR A 75 -12.42 27.06 4.65
C TYR A 75 -12.53 28.48 4.11
N SER A 76 -13.68 29.10 4.33
CA SER A 76 -14.04 30.44 3.89
C SER A 76 -15.13 31.04 4.79
N ASP A 77 -15.03 32.34 5.06
CA ASP A 77 -16.04 33.07 5.83
C ASP A 77 -17.10 33.71 4.92
N ASN A 78 -16.80 33.93 3.64
CA ASN A 78 -17.69 34.61 2.69
C ASN A 78 -18.21 33.68 1.57
N GLY A 79 -17.66 32.46 1.46
CA GLY A 79 -17.99 31.51 0.39
C GLY A 79 -17.48 31.96 -0.99
N ILE A 80 -16.59 32.95 -1.03
CA ILE A 80 -15.96 33.48 -2.25
C ILE A 80 -14.49 33.10 -2.24
N ASP A 81 -13.75 33.56 -1.22
CA ASP A 81 -12.31 33.33 -1.09
C ASP A 81 -12.06 32.18 -0.13
N PHE A 82 -11.39 31.13 -0.60
CA PHE A 82 -11.05 29.99 0.23
C PHE A 82 -9.55 29.95 0.52
N LYS A 83 -9.25 29.48 1.73
CA LYS A 83 -7.95 29.00 2.14
C LYS A 83 -8.05 27.50 2.39
N GLY A 84 -6.92 26.82 2.45
CA GLY A 84 -6.94 25.40 2.74
C GLY A 84 -5.58 24.77 2.82
N ARG A 85 -5.60 23.48 3.16
CA ARG A 85 -4.40 22.65 3.30
C ARG A 85 -4.69 21.21 2.90
N ILE A 86 -3.65 20.52 2.45
CA ILE A 86 -3.61 19.08 2.23
C ILE A 86 -2.78 18.47 3.34
N ILE A 87 -3.22 17.33 3.85
CA ILE A 87 -2.51 16.54 4.86
C ILE A 87 -2.26 15.18 4.23
N ASN A 88 -1.01 14.95 3.81
CA ASN A 88 -0.56 13.67 3.28
C ASN A 88 -0.19 12.76 4.43
N ILE A 89 -0.67 11.53 4.43
CA ILE A 89 -0.55 10.57 5.52
C ILE A 89 0.06 9.28 4.97
N ILE A 90 0.86 8.59 5.79
CA ILE A 90 1.22 7.19 5.56
C ILE A 90 1.49 6.50 6.88
N GLN A 91 1.22 5.20 6.96
CA GLN A 91 1.55 4.43 8.15
C GLN A 91 2.92 3.78 7.98
N GLU A 92 3.84 3.98 8.93
CA GLU A 92 5.11 3.22 8.99
C GLU A 92 4.87 1.92 9.76
N ASN A 93 5.40 0.83 9.22
CA ASN A 93 5.37 -0.46 9.86
C ASN A 93 6.75 -0.81 10.42
N LYS A 94 6.75 -1.59 11.51
CA LYS A 94 7.95 -2.19 12.07
C LYS A 94 7.85 -3.70 12.04
N THR A 95 9.00 -4.32 11.80
CA THR A 95 9.13 -5.76 11.97
C THR A 95 9.04 -6.11 13.45
N VAL A 96 8.13 -7.00 13.80
CA VAL A 96 7.97 -7.56 15.14
C VAL A 96 8.25 -9.06 15.10
N LYS A 97 8.75 -9.60 16.21
CA LYS A 97 8.91 -11.04 16.36
C LYS A 97 7.57 -11.63 16.82
N THR A 98 7.13 -12.68 16.16
CA THR A 98 5.95 -13.48 16.51
C THR A 98 6.37 -14.92 16.75
N ASP A 99 5.47 -15.75 17.28
CA ASP A 99 5.73 -17.18 17.49
C ASP A 99 6.01 -17.93 16.18
N TYR A 100 5.52 -17.38 15.06
CA TYR A 100 5.69 -17.92 13.70
C TYR A 100 6.80 -17.23 12.90
N GLY A 101 7.57 -16.31 13.52
CA GLY A 101 8.74 -15.69 12.89
C GLY A 101 8.77 -14.16 12.99
N LYS A 102 8.86 -13.50 11.84
CA LYS A 102 8.89 -12.03 11.75
C LYS A 102 7.66 -11.57 10.99
N ASP A 103 6.92 -10.66 11.59
CA ASP A 103 5.74 -10.05 11.00
C ASP A 103 5.91 -8.52 10.90
N SER A 104 5.11 -7.87 10.08
CA SER A 104 5.12 -6.41 9.91
C SER A 104 3.89 -5.81 10.60
N ARG A 105 4.09 -5.02 11.65
CA ARG A 105 3.00 -4.34 12.36
C ARG A 105 3.06 -2.83 12.18
N ALA A 106 1.88 -2.26 12.01
CA ALA A 106 1.63 -0.83 12.09
C ALA A 106 2.27 -0.22 13.35
N PHE A 107 3.04 0.85 13.22
CA PHE A 107 3.77 1.46 14.34
C PHE A 107 3.39 2.93 14.58
N ASN A 108 3.39 3.75 13.54
CA ASN A 108 3.05 5.18 13.64
C ASN A 108 2.50 5.72 12.33
N TYR A 109 1.86 6.88 12.39
CA TYR A 109 1.63 7.72 11.22
C TYR A 109 2.82 8.64 10.99
N LEU A 110 3.24 8.76 9.74
CA LEU A 110 4.02 9.87 9.21
C LEU A 110 3.07 10.74 8.40
N PHE A 111 3.14 12.04 8.60
CA PHE A 111 2.30 12.94 7.83
C PHE A 111 2.98 14.29 7.60
N GLU A 112 2.49 14.98 6.57
CA GLU A 112 2.90 16.33 6.22
C GLU A 112 1.66 17.17 5.97
N LYS A 113 1.68 18.42 6.48
CA LYS A 113 0.69 19.43 6.16
C LYS A 113 1.28 20.38 5.11
N LYS A 114 0.55 20.60 4.02
CA LYS A 114 0.91 21.50 2.93
C LYS A 114 -0.22 22.50 2.74
N GLU A 115 0.05 23.79 2.89
CA GLU A 115 -0.92 24.83 2.56
C GLU A 115 -1.20 24.84 1.04
N ILE A 116 -2.45 25.04 0.67
CA ILE A 116 -2.91 25.17 -0.71
C ILE A 116 -2.84 26.65 -1.08
N SER A 117 -2.45 26.98 -2.32
CA SER A 117 -2.49 28.38 -2.75
C SER A 117 -3.94 28.90 -2.73
N ASN A 118 -4.14 30.17 -2.34
CA ASN A 118 -5.49 30.74 -2.26
C ASN A 118 -6.26 30.61 -3.59
N SER A 119 -5.58 30.68 -4.73
CA SER A 119 -6.19 30.49 -6.05
C SER A 119 -6.74 29.06 -6.23
N GLU A 120 -5.95 28.04 -5.92
CA GLU A 120 -6.38 26.64 -6.02
C GLU A 120 -7.46 26.31 -4.99
N ALA A 121 -7.30 26.76 -3.75
CA ALA A 121 -8.28 26.58 -2.68
C ALA A 121 -9.63 27.22 -3.07
N THR A 122 -9.59 28.44 -3.60
CA THR A 122 -10.78 29.15 -4.09
C THR A 122 -11.44 28.42 -5.24
N LYS A 123 -10.68 27.97 -6.25
CA LYS A 123 -11.23 27.16 -7.35
C LYS A 123 -11.91 25.88 -6.85
N ALA A 124 -11.28 25.18 -5.91
CA ALA A 124 -11.84 23.96 -5.33
C ALA A 124 -13.10 24.21 -4.48
N GLY A 125 -13.09 25.25 -3.64
CA GLY A 125 -14.25 25.64 -2.83
C GLY A 125 -15.44 26.10 -3.68
N GLN A 126 -15.16 26.88 -4.74
CA GLN A 126 -16.19 27.30 -5.70
C GLN A 126 -16.77 26.13 -6.49
N LEU A 127 -15.96 25.15 -6.87
CA LEU A 127 -16.43 23.93 -7.52
C LEU A 127 -17.44 23.20 -6.63
N ILE A 128 -17.13 23.00 -5.34
CA ILE A 128 -18.01 22.35 -4.36
C ILE A 128 -19.35 23.07 -4.24
N LEU A 129 -19.32 24.40 -4.15
CA LEU A 129 -20.53 25.23 -4.02
C LEU A 129 -21.36 25.23 -5.31
N THR A 130 -20.71 25.36 -6.47
CA THR A 130 -21.36 25.43 -7.79
C THR A 130 -22.02 24.11 -8.17
N GLU A 131 -21.31 23.00 -8.00
CA GLU A 131 -21.83 21.65 -8.27
C GLU A 131 -22.80 21.18 -7.15
N LYS A 132 -22.91 21.96 -6.07
CA LYS A 132 -23.70 21.63 -4.88
C LYS A 132 -23.42 20.22 -4.38
N SER A 133 -22.14 19.83 -4.31
CA SER A 133 -21.76 18.45 -3.98
C SER A 133 -22.28 18.02 -2.60
N TYR A 134 -22.39 18.97 -1.67
CA TYR A 134 -23.02 18.79 -0.35
C TYR A 134 -24.50 18.36 -0.39
N SER A 135 -25.20 18.59 -1.51
CA SER A 135 -26.60 18.20 -1.71
C SER A 135 -26.76 16.80 -2.31
N ILE A 136 -25.70 16.21 -2.85
CA ILE A 136 -25.75 14.83 -3.37
C ILE A 136 -26.02 13.89 -2.18
N PRO A 137 -26.97 12.94 -2.25
CA PRO A 137 -27.18 11.97 -1.17
C PRO A 137 -25.92 11.12 -0.93
N THR A 138 -25.79 10.49 0.24
CA THR A 138 -24.74 9.49 0.48
C THR A 138 -25.06 8.21 -0.31
N ASP A 139 -24.07 7.35 -0.54
CA ASP A 139 -24.24 6.10 -1.30
C ASP A 139 -25.44 5.24 -0.87
N SER A 140 -25.69 5.07 0.43
CA SER A 140 -26.81 4.30 0.98
C SER A 140 -28.20 4.86 0.64
N LEU A 141 -28.28 6.10 0.16
CA LEU A 141 -29.51 6.77 -0.26
C LEU A 141 -29.60 6.94 -1.79
N ILE A 142 -28.63 6.41 -2.55
CA ILE A 142 -28.67 6.41 -4.02
C ILE A 142 -29.23 5.07 -4.50
N ASN A 143 -30.37 5.11 -5.20
CA ASN A 143 -30.98 3.92 -5.77
C ASN A 143 -30.01 3.21 -6.72
N ASN A 144 -29.96 1.88 -6.61
CA ASN A 144 -29.11 0.98 -7.40
C ASN A 144 -27.59 1.17 -7.19
N TRP A 145 -27.18 1.73 -6.05
CA TRP A 145 -25.76 1.72 -5.67
C TRP A 145 -25.31 0.28 -5.37
N SER A 146 -24.23 -0.16 -6.01
CA SER A 146 -23.69 -1.51 -5.78
C SER A 146 -22.66 -1.51 -4.66
N PHE A 147 -22.89 -2.33 -3.62
CA PHE A 147 -21.94 -2.53 -2.52
C PHE A 147 -21.08 -3.79 -2.69
N GLY A 148 -21.26 -4.56 -3.78
CA GLY A 148 -20.58 -5.83 -4.01
C GLY A 148 -19.16 -5.72 -4.57
N TRP A 149 -18.56 -4.53 -4.58
CA TRP A 149 -17.22 -4.34 -5.10
C TRP A 149 -16.17 -4.67 -4.04
N THR A 150 -15.27 -5.60 -4.35
CA THR A 150 -14.06 -5.85 -3.57
C THR A 150 -12.93 -4.94 -4.07
N ASP A 151 -11.99 -4.58 -3.19
CA ASP A 151 -10.76 -3.85 -3.53
C ASP A 151 -10.94 -2.42 -4.08
N CYS A 152 -11.81 -1.62 -3.46
CA CYS A 152 -11.97 -0.20 -3.76
C CYS A 152 -12.12 0.64 -2.50
N GLY A 153 -11.60 1.87 -2.56
CA GLY A 153 -11.66 2.81 -1.45
C GLY A 153 -13.02 3.47 -1.28
N ALA A 154 -13.21 4.11 -0.13
CA ALA A 154 -14.29 5.05 0.11
C ALA A 154 -13.79 6.49 -0.07
N ILE A 155 -14.71 7.36 -0.48
CA ILE A 155 -14.52 8.80 -0.51
C ILE A 155 -15.46 9.41 0.52
N THR A 156 -14.91 10.22 1.42
CA THR A 156 -15.70 10.90 2.44
C THR A 156 -15.62 12.41 2.25
N PHE A 157 -16.76 13.07 2.35
CA PHE A 157 -16.84 14.51 2.43
C PHE A 157 -17.64 14.93 3.65
N ASP A 158 -17.08 15.84 4.43
CA ASP A 158 -17.80 16.62 5.43
C ASP A 158 -17.93 18.06 4.94
N TYR A 159 -19.14 18.60 5.00
CA TYR A 159 -19.42 19.97 4.60
C TYR A 159 -20.10 20.72 5.74
N LYS A 160 -19.57 21.88 6.06
CA LYS A 160 -20.27 22.96 6.75
C LYS A 160 -20.61 24.03 5.71
N VAL A 161 -21.90 24.28 5.50
CA VAL A 161 -22.42 25.33 4.61
C VAL A 161 -23.30 26.24 5.46
N LYS A 162 -22.76 27.41 5.83
CA LYS A 162 -23.34 28.32 6.81
C LYS A 162 -23.57 27.59 8.15
N THR A 163 -24.83 27.32 8.49
CA THR A 163 -25.24 26.63 9.72
C THR A 163 -25.52 25.14 9.51
N SER A 164 -25.56 24.66 8.26
CA SER A 164 -25.90 23.28 7.94
C SER A 164 -24.66 22.40 7.82
N PHE A 165 -24.77 21.18 8.34
CA PHE A 165 -23.73 20.16 8.30
C PHE A 165 -24.18 18.96 7.48
N HIS A 166 -23.29 18.48 6.61
CA HIS A 166 -23.56 17.36 5.72
C HIS A 166 -22.37 16.41 5.72
N HIS A 167 -22.61 15.15 6.08
CA HIS A 167 -21.65 14.06 5.91
C HIS A 167 -22.06 13.23 4.70
N LYS A 168 -21.13 12.95 3.79
CA LYS A 168 -21.34 12.13 2.59
C LYS A 168 -20.22 11.10 2.47
N SER A 169 -20.61 9.84 2.30
CA SER A 169 -19.69 8.76 2.04
C SER A 169 -20.06 8.07 0.73
N TYR A 170 -19.06 7.73 -0.07
CA TYR A 170 -19.20 7.08 -1.36
C TYR A 170 -18.24 5.91 -1.47
N THR A 171 -18.74 4.72 -1.17
CA THR A 171 -18.00 3.48 -1.26
C THR A 171 -17.84 3.08 -2.72
N CYS A 172 -16.60 2.91 -3.19
CA CYS A 172 -16.32 2.39 -4.52
C CYS A 172 -16.96 3.21 -5.66
N ALA A 173 -17.06 4.53 -5.50
CA ALA A 173 -17.72 5.42 -6.46
C ALA A 173 -17.21 5.27 -7.89
N LYS A 174 -15.91 4.95 -8.07
CA LYS A 174 -15.28 4.74 -9.38
C LYS A 174 -15.82 3.53 -10.14
N ASN A 175 -16.27 2.51 -9.42
CA ASN A 175 -16.75 1.26 -10.01
C ASN A 175 -18.27 1.28 -10.28
N GLN A 176 -18.98 2.32 -9.83
CA GLN A 176 -20.41 2.45 -10.10
C GLN A 176 -20.68 2.76 -11.58
N LYS A 177 -21.85 2.34 -12.05
CA LYS A 177 -22.31 2.58 -13.43
C LYS A 177 -22.54 4.06 -13.67
N ASP A 178 -22.06 4.56 -14.82
CA ASP A 178 -22.26 5.96 -15.21
C ASP A 178 -23.71 6.27 -15.62
N SER A 179 -24.58 5.26 -15.73
CA SER A 179 -26.02 5.47 -15.96
C SER A 179 -26.76 6.09 -14.76
N LEU A 180 -26.10 6.26 -13.62
CA LEU A 180 -26.65 6.91 -12.43
C LEU A 180 -26.18 8.37 -12.40
N ASP A 181 -27.10 9.33 -12.53
CA ASP A 181 -26.77 10.76 -12.61
C ASP A 181 -25.89 11.26 -11.45
N PHE A 182 -26.12 10.76 -10.24
CA PHE A 182 -25.30 11.10 -9.07
C PHE A 182 -23.86 10.60 -9.20
N VAL A 183 -23.64 9.43 -9.78
CA VAL A 183 -22.29 8.84 -9.97
C VAL A 183 -21.45 9.73 -10.88
N ILE A 184 -22.02 10.20 -11.99
CA ILE A 184 -21.33 11.12 -12.90
C ILE A 184 -20.89 12.38 -12.14
N LYS A 185 -21.78 12.99 -11.35
CA LYS A 185 -21.47 14.20 -10.57
C LYS A 185 -20.38 13.96 -9.52
N ILE A 186 -20.44 12.84 -8.80
CA ILE A 186 -19.44 12.47 -7.79
C ILE A 186 -18.07 12.25 -8.47
N LYS A 187 -18.02 11.47 -9.55
CA LYS A 187 -16.77 11.22 -10.30
C LYS A 187 -16.19 12.51 -10.84
N LYS A 188 -16.98 13.33 -11.55
CA LYS A 188 -16.54 14.62 -12.10
C LYS A 188 -16.01 15.55 -11.01
N THR A 189 -16.74 15.71 -9.91
CA THR A 189 -16.34 16.59 -8.80
C THR A 189 -15.02 16.12 -8.19
N THR A 190 -14.89 14.82 -7.91
CA THR A 190 -13.68 14.25 -7.29
C THR A 190 -12.46 14.29 -8.21
N ASP A 191 -12.63 14.06 -9.51
CA ASP A 191 -11.54 14.17 -10.49
C ASP A 191 -11.09 15.61 -10.67
N THR A 192 -12.05 16.54 -10.79
CA THR A 192 -11.72 17.96 -10.94
C THR A 192 -11.03 18.51 -9.67
N LEU A 193 -11.47 18.10 -8.47
CA LEU A 193 -10.77 18.44 -7.22
C LEU A 193 -9.35 17.87 -7.20
N GLN A 194 -9.16 16.63 -7.63
CA GLN A 194 -7.85 15.98 -7.70
C GLN A 194 -6.88 16.75 -8.61
N GLU A 195 -7.38 17.23 -9.75
CA GLU A 195 -6.60 18.04 -10.71
C GLU A 195 -6.30 19.44 -10.17
N ILE A 196 -7.31 20.18 -9.69
CA ILE A 196 -7.15 21.54 -9.14
C ILE A 196 -6.12 21.56 -8.01
N LEU A 197 -6.15 20.55 -7.14
CA LEU A 197 -5.31 20.50 -5.95
C LEU A 197 -3.99 19.73 -6.17
N GLY A 198 -3.76 19.19 -7.36
CA GLY A 198 -2.58 18.39 -7.68
C GLY A 198 -2.36 17.24 -6.69
N LEU A 199 -3.42 16.55 -6.26
CA LEU A 199 -3.35 15.63 -5.11
C LEU A 199 -2.35 14.49 -5.34
N LYS A 200 -2.31 13.95 -6.56
CA LYS A 200 -1.36 12.89 -6.94
C LYS A 200 0.08 13.38 -6.80
N GLU A 201 0.41 14.51 -7.42
CA GLU A 201 1.76 15.09 -7.36
C GLU A 201 2.15 15.43 -5.92
N SER A 202 1.21 15.98 -5.13
CA SER A 202 1.41 16.23 -3.70
C SER A 202 1.78 14.96 -2.94
N TYR A 203 1.08 13.86 -3.19
CA TYR A 203 1.35 12.58 -2.53
C TYR A 203 2.63 11.91 -3.03
N ASP A 204 2.91 11.96 -4.33
CA ASP A 204 4.16 11.45 -4.91
C ASP A 204 5.37 12.19 -4.32
N ASN A 205 5.30 13.52 -4.22
CA ASN A 205 6.35 14.34 -3.60
C ASN A 205 6.52 14.03 -2.10
N PHE A 206 5.43 13.79 -1.39
CA PHE A 206 5.47 13.34 0.01
C PHE A 206 6.15 11.96 0.15
N THR A 207 5.72 10.98 -0.65
CA THR A 207 6.22 9.61 -0.57
C THR A 207 7.67 9.45 -1.06
N SER A 208 8.10 10.26 -2.04
CA SER A 208 9.48 10.25 -2.55
C SER A 208 10.54 10.60 -1.50
N ARG A 209 10.15 11.34 -0.45
CA ARG A 209 11.04 11.76 0.64
C ARG A 209 11.03 10.80 1.82
N LEU A 210 10.23 9.73 1.79
CA LEU A 210 10.13 8.80 2.90
C LEU A 210 11.46 8.09 3.17
N PRO A 211 11.80 7.85 4.45
CA PRO A 211 13.02 7.12 4.80
C PRO A 211 13.13 5.74 4.13
N LYS A 212 14.30 5.50 3.53
CA LYS A 212 14.64 4.20 2.95
C LYS A 212 14.86 3.13 4.03
N GLY A 213 14.78 1.87 3.63
CA GLY A 213 14.94 0.69 4.48
C GLY A 213 13.71 0.36 5.33
N LYS A 214 12.57 1.00 5.06
CA LYS A 214 11.35 0.88 5.87
C LYS A 214 10.16 0.41 5.04
N SER A 215 9.19 -0.18 5.74
CA SER A 215 7.91 -0.60 5.18
C SER A 215 6.83 0.40 5.59
N TYR A 216 5.92 0.66 4.66
CA TYR A 216 4.84 1.58 4.81
C TYR A 216 3.53 0.96 4.32
N THR A 217 2.40 1.46 4.81
CA THR A 217 1.08 1.10 4.31
C THR A 217 0.31 2.36 3.91
N ILE A 218 -0.26 2.32 2.72
CA ILE A 218 -1.20 3.32 2.19
C ILE A 218 -2.61 2.75 2.39
N ASP A 219 -3.50 3.54 2.98
CA ASP A 219 -4.91 3.20 3.24
C ASP A 219 -5.17 1.95 4.07
N GLY A 220 -4.17 1.41 4.75
CA GLY A 220 -4.29 0.15 5.50
C GLY A 220 -4.18 -1.12 4.64
N TRP A 221 -4.08 -1.01 3.32
CA TRP A 221 -4.13 -2.17 2.41
C TRP A 221 -2.89 -2.29 1.52
N ILE A 222 -2.36 -1.18 1.00
CA ILE A 222 -1.26 -1.21 0.03
C ILE A 222 0.06 -1.13 0.79
N ASN A 223 0.84 -2.21 0.76
CA ASN A 223 2.15 -2.24 1.38
C ASN A 223 3.23 -1.77 0.41
N MET A 224 4.11 -0.90 0.90
CA MET A 224 5.23 -0.34 0.16
C MET A 224 6.52 -0.52 0.97
N TYR A 225 7.52 -1.18 0.38
CA TYR A 225 8.87 -1.21 0.93
C TYR A 225 9.78 -0.26 0.16
N ILE A 226 10.42 0.69 0.84
CA ILE A 226 11.40 1.57 0.22
C ILE A 226 12.79 0.99 0.45
N MET A 227 13.43 0.51 -0.61
CA MET A 227 14.78 -0.05 -0.54
C MET A 227 15.81 1.01 -0.16
N THR A 228 16.80 0.62 0.67
CA THR A 228 18.06 1.37 0.83
C THR A 228 18.83 1.43 -0.49
N ASP A 229 19.82 2.32 -0.58
CA ASP A 229 20.66 2.42 -1.77
C ASP A 229 21.43 1.13 -2.06
N LYS A 230 21.98 0.51 -1.00
CA LYS A 230 22.65 -0.80 -1.09
C LYS A 230 21.71 -1.90 -1.60
N GLN A 231 20.47 -1.93 -1.11
CA GLN A 231 19.47 -2.89 -1.60
C GLN A 231 19.06 -2.61 -3.04
N SER A 232 18.88 -1.34 -3.40
CA SER A 232 18.52 -0.93 -4.76
C SER A 232 19.63 -1.27 -5.76
N GLU A 233 20.89 -1.08 -5.37
CA GLU A 233 22.05 -1.49 -6.17
C GLU A 233 22.11 -3.02 -6.30
N GLY A 234 21.96 -3.76 -5.19
CA GLY A 234 21.87 -5.22 -5.23
C GLY A 234 20.72 -5.71 -6.11
N TRP A 235 19.58 -5.04 -6.08
CA TRP A 235 18.44 -5.31 -6.95
C TRP A 235 18.77 -5.06 -8.43
N ARG A 236 19.42 -3.94 -8.77
CA ARG A 236 19.85 -3.67 -10.15
C ARG A 236 20.87 -4.70 -10.63
N ASN A 237 21.88 -4.99 -9.83
CA ASN A 237 22.95 -5.94 -10.18
C ASN A 237 22.42 -7.39 -10.28
N GLY A 238 21.38 -7.73 -9.51
CA GLY A 238 20.71 -9.03 -9.58
C GLY A 238 19.74 -9.18 -10.75
N LYS A 239 19.45 -8.11 -11.52
CA LYS A 239 18.48 -8.14 -12.63
C LYS A 239 18.75 -9.25 -13.65
N PRO A 240 19.99 -9.45 -14.16
CA PRO A 240 20.25 -10.53 -15.12
C PRO A 240 19.89 -11.92 -14.59
N ILE A 241 20.15 -12.17 -13.30
CA ILE A 241 19.83 -13.44 -12.64
C ILE A 241 18.30 -13.61 -12.53
N ARG A 242 17.58 -12.55 -12.16
CA ARG A 242 16.12 -12.59 -12.05
C ARG A 242 15.44 -12.74 -13.41
N ASP A 243 15.91 -12.02 -14.44
CA ASP A 243 15.41 -12.14 -15.81
C ASP A 243 15.58 -13.58 -16.33
N TYR A 244 16.75 -14.18 -16.12
CA TYR A 244 16.99 -15.58 -16.50
C TYR A 244 16.07 -16.56 -15.77
N LYS A 245 15.92 -16.41 -14.44
CA LYS A 245 15.03 -17.29 -13.67
C LYS A 245 13.57 -17.14 -14.09
N LYS A 246 13.15 -15.92 -14.43
CA LYS A 246 11.83 -15.64 -15.00
C LYS A 246 11.66 -16.31 -16.36
N SER A 247 12.66 -16.26 -17.24
CA SER A 247 12.56 -16.85 -18.58
C SER A 247 12.43 -18.38 -18.57
N ILE A 248 13.00 -19.06 -17.58
CA ILE A 248 12.89 -20.52 -17.45
C ILE A 248 11.68 -20.95 -16.59
N LYS A 249 10.95 -20.00 -15.99
CA LYS A 249 9.97 -20.26 -14.95
C LYS A 249 8.91 -21.26 -15.39
N ASP A 250 8.13 -20.88 -16.40
CA ASP A 250 6.96 -21.65 -16.81
C ASP A 250 7.36 -22.99 -17.44
N THR A 251 8.54 -23.05 -18.06
CA THR A 251 9.11 -24.31 -18.56
C THR A 251 9.39 -25.29 -17.43
N ILE A 252 10.01 -24.83 -16.34
CA ILE A 252 10.27 -25.66 -15.16
C ILE A 252 8.97 -26.05 -14.47
N ASP A 253 8.07 -25.09 -14.24
CA ASP A 253 6.83 -25.30 -13.49
C ASP A 253 5.99 -26.39 -14.18
N ASN A 254 5.72 -26.22 -15.48
CA ASN A 254 4.93 -27.17 -16.27
C ASN A 254 5.59 -28.55 -16.36
N TYR A 255 6.92 -28.60 -16.55
CA TYR A 255 7.63 -29.87 -16.65
C TYR A 255 7.64 -30.64 -15.32
N LEU A 256 7.95 -29.96 -14.21
CA LEU A 256 7.95 -30.58 -12.89
C LEU A 256 6.54 -31.06 -12.53
N GLU A 257 5.51 -30.24 -12.77
CA GLU A 257 4.12 -30.62 -12.56
C GLU A 257 3.74 -31.85 -13.37
N PHE A 258 4.01 -31.86 -14.68
CA PHE A 258 3.76 -33.01 -15.54
C PHE A 258 4.46 -34.27 -15.03
N LYS A 259 5.76 -34.19 -14.75
CA LYS A 259 6.54 -35.36 -14.30
C LYS A 259 6.15 -35.87 -12.93
N LEU A 260 5.78 -34.99 -12.01
CA LEU A 260 5.32 -35.40 -10.68
C LEU A 260 3.98 -36.13 -10.75
N ASN A 261 3.05 -35.66 -11.58
CA ASN A 261 1.78 -36.34 -11.77
C ASN A 261 1.92 -37.64 -12.58
N GLU A 262 2.89 -37.73 -13.50
CA GLU A 262 3.24 -38.98 -14.19
C GLU A 262 3.80 -40.03 -13.23
N LEU A 263 4.73 -39.64 -12.35
CA LEU A 263 5.40 -40.53 -11.40
C LEU A 263 4.56 -40.85 -10.16
N ILE A 264 3.53 -40.04 -9.90
CA ILE A 264 2.63 -40.14 -8.74
C ILE A 264 1.17 -40.02 -9.25
N PRO A 265 0.66 -41.03 -9.98
CA PRO A 265 -0.64 -40.94 -10.68
C PRO A 265 -1.85 -40.83 -9.73
N ASN A 266 -1.73 -41.26 -8.47
CA ASN A 266 -2.75 -41.12 -7.43
C ASN A 266 -2.38 -40.05 -6.40
N SER A 267 -1.77 -38.95 -6.85
CA SER A 267 -1.33 -37.88 -5.94
C SER A 267 -2.47 -37.23 -5.16
N THR A 268 -3.70 -37.27 -5.67
CA THR A 268 -4.93 -36.80 -5.02
C THR A 268 -5.37 -37.65 -3.84
N GLU A 269 -4.94 -38.92 -3.78
CA GLU A 269 -5.21 -39.84 -2.67
C GLU A 269 -4.12 -39.74 -1.57
N LEU A 270 -3.07 -38.96 -1.80
CA LEU A 270 -2.05 -38.71 -0.81
C LEU A 270 -2.52 -37.67 0.19
N ASN A 271 -2.48 -38.03 1.47
CA ASN A 271 -2.82 -37.18 2.60
C ASN A 271 -1.69 -36.16 2.89
N CYS A 272 -1.27 -35.40 1.88
CA CYS A 272 -0.18 -34.42 1.96
C CYS A 272 -0.77 -33.00 1.95
N TYR A 273 -1.34 -32.54 3.07
CA TYR A 273 -2.03 -31.23 3.11
C TYR A 273 -1.10 -30.01 3.22
N ASP A 274 0.22 -30.20 3.15
CA ASP A 274 1.18 -29.13 3.33
C ASP A 274 1.86 -28.70 2.02
N ASP A 275 2.17 -27.41 1.94
CA ASP A 275 3.01 -26.83 0.89
C ASP A 275 4.49 -27.13 1.14
N TYR A 276 5.17 -27.69 0.14
CA TYR A 276 6.59 -28.00 0.19
C TYR A 276 7.42 -26.92 -0.52
N SER A 277 8.32 -26.25 0.20
CA SER A 277 9.33 -25.37 -0.39
C SER A 277 10.52 -26.19 -0.91
N LEU A 278 10.71 -26.18 -2.22
CA LEU A 278 11.76 -26.88 -2.95
C LEU A 278 12.91 -25.92 -3.28
N THR A 279 14.14 -26.40 -3.16
CA THR A 279 15.36 -25.68 -3.59
C THR A 279 16.15 -26.55 -4.55
N PHE A 280 16.43 -26.03 -5.74
CA PHE A 280 17.17 -26.73 -6.79
C PHE A 280 18.54 -26.10 -7.02
N SER A 281 19.57 -26.92 -7.07
CA SER A 281 20.94 -26.50 -7.37
C SER A 281 21.09 -25.98 -8.81
N LYS A 282 22.21 -25.30 -9.09
CA LYS A 282 22.65 -24.90 -10.44
C LYS A 282 22.93 -26.08 -11.41
N ASN A 283 22.75 -27.31 -10.96
CA ASN A 283 22.84 -28.50 -11.83
C ASN A 283 21.46 -29.15 -12.00
N GLY A 284 20.39 -28.47 -11.58
CA GLY A 284 19.03 -28.94 -11.69
C GLY A 284 18.60 -29.97 -10.64
N LYS A 285 19.50 -30.39 -9.75
CA LYS A 285 19.15 -31.38 -8.72
C LYS A 285 18.45 -30.73 -7.55
N LEU A 286 17.43 -31.40 -7.01
CA LEU A 286 16.78 -31.03 -5.76
C LEU A 286 17.81 -31.08 -4.61
N LYS A 287 18.11 -29.91 -4.05
CA LYS A 287 19.05 -29.74 -2.93
C LYS A 287 18.34 -29.84 -1.59
N ASN A 288 17.14 -29.27 -1.49
CA ASN A 288 16.40 -29.23 -0.24
C ASN A 288 14.88 -29.22 -0.47
N MET A 289 14.15 -29.77 0.50
CA MET A 289 12.70 -29.79 0.56
C MET A 289 12.25 -29.55 2.00
N LYS A 290 11.60 -28.40 2.21
CA LYS A 290 11.07 -27.92 3.49
C LYS A 290 9.55 -27.87 3.44
N VAL A 291 8.94 -27.84 4.61
CA VAL A 291 7.50 -27.69 4.82
C VAL A 291 7.35 -26.76 6.01
N ASP A 292 6.32 -25.93 6.02
CA ASP A 292 6.07 -24.98 7.11
C ASP A 292 5.33 -25.67 8.27
N MET A 293 6.06 -26.55 8.98
CA MET A 293 5.56 -27.27 10.15
C MET A 293 6.55 -27.23 11.31
N GLY A 294 6.02 -27.34 12.53
CA GLY A 294 6.79 -27.43 13.76
C GLY A 294 7.81 -28.57 13.75
N PHE A 295 8.89 -28.43 14.52
CA PHE A 295 9.90 -29.50 14.62
C PHE A 295 9.32 -30.81 15.13
N TRP A 296 8.47 -30.75 16.16
CA TRP A 296 7.86 -31.93 16.78
C TRP A 296 6.82 -32.58 15.88
N GLU A 297 5.99 -31.78 15.18
CA GLU A 297 5.03 -32.25 14.19
C GLU A 297 5.72 -33.01 13.05
N ARG A 298 6.84 -32.48 12.52
CA ARG A 298 7.63 -33.18 11.49
C ARG A 298 8.18 -34.54 11.95
N LEU A 299 8.37 -34.73 13.26
CA LEU A 299 8.86 -35.98 13.83
C LEU A 299 7.75 -36.95 14.19
N SER A 300 6.56 -36.48 14.56
CA SER A 300 5.44 -37.34 14.93
C SER A 300 4.54 -37.69 13.74
N ASP A 301 4.48 -36.85 12.72
CA ASP A 301 3.57 -37.01 11.59
C ASP A 301 4.05 -38.11 10.62
N LYS A 302 3.25 -39.18 10.54
CA LYS A 302 3.51 -40.34 9.67
C LYS A 302 3.22 -40.04 8.20
N ASP A 303 2.22 -39.22 7.92
CA ASP A 303 1.78 -38.88 6.57
C ASP A 303 2.79 -37.96 5.92
N TYR A 304 3.27 -36.94 6.62
CA TYR A 304 4.40 -36.11 6.17
C TYR A 304 5.63 -36.94 5.80
N LYS A 305 6.03 -37.89 6.65
CA LYS A 305 7.19 -38.77 6.37
C LYS A 305 6.95 -39.63 5.13
N LYS A 306 5.73 -40.12 4.93
CA LYS A 306 5.33 -40.89 3.74
C LYS A 306 5.40 -40.01 2.49
N CYS A 307 4.75 -38.85 2.51
CA CYS A 307 4.76 -37.85 1.44
C CYS A 307 6.18 -37.46 1.05
N LYS A 308 6.99 -37.05 2.02
CA LYS A 308 8.40 -36.68 1.82
C LYS A 308 9.22 -37.80 1.18
N ARG A 309 8.97 -39.06 1.52
CA ARG A 309 9.68 -40.21 0.94
C ARG A 309 9.28 -40.42 -0.52
N ILE A 310 7.99 -40.35 -0.83
CA ILE A 310 7.46 -40.47 -2.19
C ILE A 310 8.03 -39.35 -3.07
N LEU A 311 7.91 -38.09 -2.64
CA LEU A 311 8.44 -36.93 -3.35
C LEU A 311 9.95 -37.05 -3.58
N LYS A 312 10.73 -37.44 -2.55
CA LYS A 312 12.17 -37.67 -2.72
C LYS A 312 12.49 -38.76 -3.73
N LYS A 313 11.66 -39.80 -3.86
CA LYS A 313 11.84 -40.84 -4.88
C LYS A 313 11.58 -40.27 -6.26
N ALA A 314 10.45 -39.57 -6.45
CA ALA A 314 10.12 -38.95 -7.72
C ALA A 314 11.21 -37.95 -8.18
N PHE A 315 11.66 -37.05 -7.30
CA PHE A 315 12.71 -36.08 -7.63
C PHE A 315 14.10 -36.69 -7.87
N ARG A 316 14.34 -37.97 -7.58
CA ARG A 316 15.56 -38.68 -8.04
C ARG A 316 15.48 -39.06 -9.51
N GLU A 317 14.27 -39.27 -10.02
CA GLU A 317 14.01 -39.66 -11.41
C GLU A 317 13.85 -38.44 -12.31
N ILE A 318 13.33 -37.34 -11.75
CA ILE A 318 13.16 -36.08 -12.48
C ILE A 318 14.52 -35.43 -12.78
N ARG A 319 14.73 -35.15 -14.06
CA ARG A 319 15.88 -34.41 -14.57
C ARG A 319 15.43 -33.12 -15.24
N ILE A 320 16.08 -32.02 -14.89
CA ILE A 320 15.81 -30.68 -15.44
C ILE A 320 17.05 -30.03 -16.06
N ASP A 321 18.04 -30.83 -16.45
CA ASP A 321 19.26 -30.33 -17.07
C ASP A 321 19.02 -29.78 -18.49
N PHE A 322 17.86 -30.07 -19.10
CA PHE A 322 17.47 -29.52 -20.40
C PHE A 322 17.27 -27.99 -20.39
N VAL A 323 17.05 -27.36 -19.21
CA VAL A 323 17.01 -25.89 -19.08
C VAL A 323 18.36 -25.29 -18.68
N ASP A 324 19.40 -26.11 -18.52
CA ASP A 324 20.76 -25.73 -18.10
C ASP A 324 20.77 -24.67 -16.98
N PRO A 325 20.28 -24.99 -15.77
CA PRO A 325 19.97 -24.01 -14.73
C PRO A 325 21.23 -23.30 -14.23
N LYS A 326 21.51 -22.09 -14.71
CA LYS A 326 22.73 -21.33 -14.35
C LYS A 326 22.80 -20.90 -12.89
N HIS A 327 21.66 -20.87 -12.19
CA HIS A 327 21.53 -20.38 -10.83
C HIS A 327 20.63 -21.29 -9.97
N GLU A 328 20.86 -21.27 -8.65
CA GLU A 328 19.93 -21.91 -7.69
C GLU A 328 18.55 -21.24 -7.78
N PHE A 329 17.48 -22.02 -7.81
CA PHE A 329 16.11 -21.53 -7.90
C PHE A 329 15.17 -22.29 -6.95
N TYR A 330 14.02 -21.69 -6.68
CA TYR A 330 13.06 -22.14 -5.67
C TYR A 330 11.71 -22.42 -6.31
N ARG A 331 11.00 -23.43 -5.81
CA ARG A 331 9.62 -23.73 -6.19
C ARG A 331 8.83 -24.10 -4.96
N GLU A 332 7.54 -23.90 -5.03
CA GLU A 332 6.60 -24.48 -4.09
C GLU A 332 5.82 -25.59 -4.78
N LEU A 333 5.51 -26.62 -3.99
CA LEU A 333 4.75 -27.78 -4.40
C LEU A 333 3.55 -27.91 -3.47
N SER A 334 2.36 -27.97 -4.05
CA SER A 334 1.11 -28.16 -3.31
C SER A 334 0.32 -29.32 -3.90
N PHE A 335 -0.55 -29.89 -3.08
CA PHE A 335 -1.50 -30.93 -3.49
C PHE A 335 -2.89 -30.31 -3.58
N GLY A 336 -3.62 -30.61 -4.64
CA GLY A 336 -5.02 -30.22 -4.74
C GLY A 336 -5.84 -31.21 -5.56
N GLN A 337 -7.06 -30.82 -5.91
CA GLN A 337 -8.06 -31.75 -6.45
C GLN A 337 -7.67 -32.42 -7.76
N LYS A 338 -6.79 -31.82 -8.57
CA LYS A 338 -6.34 -32.39 -9.85
C LYS A 338 -4.92 -32.97 -9.79
N GLY A 339 -4.31 -33.04 -8.60
CA GLY A 339 -2.99 -33.62 -8.39
C GLY A 339 -2.00 -32.66 -7.75
N ILE A 340 -0.74 -32.78 -8.15
CA ILE A 340 0.37 -31.96 -7.66
C ILE A 340 0.49 -30.71 -8.52
N TYR A 341 0.69 -29.56 -7.90
CA TYR A 341 0.94 -28.28 -8.58
C TYR A 341 2.32 -27.76 -8.23
N ILE A 342 2.98 -27.15 -9.20
CA ILE A 342 4.24 -26.43 -9.00
C ILE A 342 4.04 -24.96 -9.31
N TYR A 343 4.52 -24.09 -8.44
CA TYR A 343 4.51 -22.67 -8.70
C TYR A 343 5.70 -21.96 -8.05
N ASP A 344 5.86 -20.69 -8.39
CA ASP A 344 6.93 -19.83 -7.92
C ASP A 344 6.36 -18.52 -7.41
N ARG A 345 6.52 -18.27 -6.10
CA ARG A 345 6.10 -17.01 -5.45
C ARG A 345 7.16 -15.91 -5.54
N THR A 346 8.29 -16.15 -6.21
CA THR A 346 9.38 -15.18 -6.32
C THR A 346 8.96 -13.98 -7.18
N ILE A 347 9.14 -12.77 -6.65
CA ILE A 347 9.03 -11.53 -7.42
C ILE A 347 10.35 -11.30 -8.15
N TYR A 348 10.29 -11.27 -9.48
CA TYR A 348 11.44 -11.11 -10.39
C TYR A 348 11.74 -9.65 -10.76
#